data_AF-A0A1B1AMQ0-F1
#
_entry.id   AF-A0A1B1AMQ0-F1
#
_cell.length_a   1.000
_cell.length_b   1.000
_cell.length_c   1.000
_cell.angle_alpha   90.00
_cell.angle_beta   90.00
_cell.angle_gamma   90.00
#
_symmetry.space_group_name_H-M   'P 1'
#
loop_
_entity.id
_entity.type
_entity.pdbx_description
1 polymer ?
#
loop_
_entity_poly.entity_id
_entity_poly.type
_entity_poly.pdbx_seq_one_letter_code
_entity_poly.pdbx_strand_id
1 'polypeptide(L)' 'MRNESFLKAGLAAVALIAMAPSANADNAGVNVGTLRCQVDGGWGHVVASSRDMHCVFNPVDGRDEHYTGELSRYGIELG' A
#
# COMPACT_ATOMS: atom_id res chain seq x y z
N MET A 1 -27.27 -44.54 -13.97
CA MET A 1 -25.84 -44.60 -13.58
C MET A 1 -25.10 -43.26 -13.76
N ARG A 2 -25.30 -42.52 -14.87
CA ARG A 2 -24.63 -41.22 -15.09
C ARG A 2 -25.22 -40.07 -14.25
N ASN A 3 -26.51 -40.15 -13.93
CA ASN A 3 -27.29 -39.21 -13.11
C ASN A 3 -26.87 -39.18 -11.62
N GLU A 4 -26.54 -40.33 -11.02
CA GLU A 4 -26.13 -40.39 -9.61
C GLU A 4 -24.72 -39.85 -9.37
N SER A 5 -23.88 -39.85 -10.41
CA SER A 5 -22.54 -39.26 -10.38
C SER A 5 -22.60 -37.72 -10.31
N PHE A 6 -23.54 -37.11 -11.02
CA PHE A 6 -23.74 -35.65 -11.01
C PHE A 6 -24.24 -35.14 -9.66
N LEU A 7 -25.10 -35.89 -8.97
CA LEU A 7 -25.61 -35.50 -7.64
C LEU A 7 -24.51 -35.50 -6.58
N LYS A 8 -23.63 -36.52 -6.62
CA LYS A 8 -22.47 -36.62 -5.71
C LYS A 8 -21.43 -35.54 -5.96
N ALA A 9 -21.19 -35.18 -7.23
CA ALA A 9 -20.29 -34.09 -7.60
C ALA A 9 -20.81 -32.72 -7.13
N GLY A 10 -22.12 -32.49 -7.18
CA GLY A 10 -22.74 -31.24 -6.68
C GLY A 10 -22.60 -31.06 -5.17
N LEU A 11 -22.82 -32.12 -4.39
CA LEU A 11 -22.68 -32.10 -2.92
C LEU A 11 -21.24 -31.82 -2.46
N ALA A 12 -20.24 -32.38 -3.16
CA ALA A 12 -18.84 -32.12 -2.84
C ALA A 12 -18.43 -30.66 -3.09
N ALA A 13 -19.00 -30.02 -4.13
CA ALA A 13 -18.72 -28.61 -4.43
C ALA A 13 -19.30 -27.64 -3.40
N VAL A 14 -20.49 -27.94 -2.83
CA VAL A 14 -21.12 -27.10 -1.80
C VAL A 14 -20.35 -27.12 -0.48
N ALA A 15 -19.78 -28.27 -0.11
CA ALA A 15 -18.98 -28.40 1.11
C ALA A 15 -17.71 -27.53 1.09
N LEU A 16 -17.11 -27.31 -0.08
CA LEU A 16 -15.90 -26.50 -0.25
C LEU A 16 -16.17 -24.99 -0.08
N ILE A 17 -17.37 -24.52 -0.44
CA ILE A 17 -17.74 -23.10 -0.32
C ILE A 17 -17.99 -22.74 1.15
N ALA A 18 -18.53 -23.67 1.95
CA ALA A 18 -18.81 -23.46 3.37
C ALA A 18 -17.54 -23.32 4.24
N MET A 19 -16.39 -23.76 3.73
CA MET A 19 -15.09 -23.69 4.44
C MET A 19 -14.20 -22.55 3.94
N ALA A 20 -14.69 -21.69 3.05
CA ALA A 20 -13.94 -20.54 2.58
C ALA A 20 -13.68 -19.60 3.78
N PRO A 21 -12.41 -19.23 4.07
CA PRO A 21 -12.13 -18.25 5.10
C PRO A 21 -12.82 -16.93 4.74
N SER A 22 -13.41 -16.27 5.74
CA SER A 22 -13.92 -14.92 5.55
C SER A 22 -12.74 -13.99 5.27
N ALA A 23 -12.76 -13.35 4.09
CA ALA A 23 -11.86 -12.26 3.79
C ALA A 23 -12.25 -11.07 4.69
N ASN A 24 -11.60 -10.96 5.84
CA ASN A 24 -11.68 -9.76 6.65
C ASN A 24 -10.79 -8.72 5.96
N ALA A 25 -11.40 -7.75 5.29
CA ALA A 25 -10.69 -6.54 4.95
C ALA A 25 -10.41 -5.83 6.28
N ASP A 26 -9.16 -5.90 6.73
CA ASP A 26 -8.72 -5.14 7.89
C ASP A 26 -8.98 -3.66 7.56
N ASN A 27 -9.92 -3.03 8.28
CA ASN A 27 -10.20 -1.61 8.11
C ASN A 27 -9.04 -0.85 8.77
N ALA A 28 -7.86 -0.92 8.15
CA ALA A 28 -6.78 0.00 8.42
C ALA A 28 -7.34 1.39 8.11
N GLY A 29 -7.67 2.13 9.18
CA GLY A 29 -8.29 3.44 9.07
C GLY A 29 -7.51 4.37 8.14
N VAL A 30 -8.18 5.39 7.63
CA VAL A 30 -7.51 6.41 6.81
C VAL A 30 -6.80 7.39 7.74
N ASN A 31 -5.48 7.47 7.63
CA ASN A 31 -4.69 8.49 8.33
C ASN A 31 -4.90 9.84 7.63
N VAL A 32 -5.59 10.77 8.30
CA VAL A 32 -5.82 12.13 7.80
C VAL A 32 -4.91 13.08 8.54
N GLY A 33 -4.14 13.91 7.81
CA GLY A 33 -3.17 14.81 8.42
C GLY A 33 -2.27 15.51 7.42
N THR A 34 -1.23 16.17 7.93
CA THR A 34 -0.21 16.82 7.12
C THR A 34 1.12 16.07 7.22
N LEU A 35 1.66 15.68 6.07
CA LEU A 35 3.02 15.15 5.97
C LEU A 35 4.00 16.28 5.63
N ARG A 36 4.90 16.63 6.55
CA ARG A 36 5.91 17.66 6.32
C ARG A 36 7.30 17.04 6.21
N CYS A 37 7.92 17.17 5.04
CA CYS A 37 9.24 16.61 4.76
C CYS A 37 10.30 17.71 4.67
N GLN A 38 11.43 17.48 5.31
CA GLN A 38 12.66 18.22 5.11
C GLN A 38 13.58 17.33 4.26
N VAL A 39 13.86 17.79 3.04
CA VAL A 39 14.82 17.15 2.15
C VAL A 39 16.17 17.77 2.42
N ASP A 40 17.21 16.95 2.59
CA ASP A 40 18.54 17.47 2.84
C ASP A 40 19.00 18.36 1.66
N GLY A 41 19.54 19.52 2.03
CA GLY A 41 19.84 20.62 1.12
C GLY A 41 20.96 20.28 0.16
N GLY A 42 20.60 19.79 -1.04
CA GLY A 42 21.50 19.69 -2.19
C GLY A 42 21.08 20.63 -3.31
N TRP A 43 22.02 21.28 -3.98
CA TRP A 43 21.82 21.78 -5.35
C TRP A 43 22.47 20.76 -6.30
N GLY A 44 21.80 20.34 -7.38
CA GLY A 44 22.27 19.31 -8.34
C GLY A 44 21.62 17.93 -8.11
N HIS A 45 21.04 17.24 -9.08
CA HIS A 45 21.53 16.95 -10.42
C HIS A 45 20.44 17.11 -11.49
N VAL A 46 20.83 17.68 -12.63
CA VAL A 46 20.02 18.01 -13.81
C VAL A 46 19.67 16.77 -14.69
N VAL A 47 19.85 15.54 -14.18
CA VAL A 47 19.61 14.29 -14.96
C VAL A 47 19.02 13.17 -14.09
N ALA A 48 19.67 12.85 -12.97
CA ALA A 48 19.18 11.92 -11.95
C ALA A 48 19.82 12.28 -10.59
N SER A 49 19.02 12.57 -9.55
CA SER A 49 19.53 12.68 -8.18
C SER A 49 18.65 11.89 -7.22
N SER A 50 19.28 11.19 -6.28
CA SER A 50 18.60 10.59 -5.13
C SER A 50 19.05 11.31 -3.86
N ARG A 51 18.11 11.57 -2.94
CA ARG A 51 18.34 12.36 -1.72
C ARG A 51 17.51 11.85 -0.57
N ASP A 52 18.12 11.77 0.61
CA ASP A 52 17.40 11.42 1.82
C ASP A 52 16.45 12.56 2.24
N MET A 53 15.30 12.17 2.80
CA MET A 53 14.33 13.07 3.41
C MET A 53 13.88 12.55 4.77
N HIS A 54 13.67 13.50 5.67
CA HIS A 54 13.05 13.26 6.97
C HIS A 54 11.68 13.92 7.00
N CYS A 55 10.64 13.12 7.22
CA CYS A 55 9.27 13.59 7.27
C CYS A 55 8.68 13.43 8.67
N VAL A 56 7.81 14.37 9.04
CA VAL A 56 6.96 14.28 10.22
C VAL A 56 5.51 14.32 9.76
N PHE A 57 4.79 13.24 10.02
CA PHE A 57 3.36 13.17 9.82
C PHE A 57 2.65 13.70 11.06
N ASN A 58 1.82 14.71 10.88
CA ASN A 58 1.02 15.32 11.93
C ASN A 58 -0.45 14.93 11.64
N PRO A 59 -0.99 13.89 12.28
CA PRO A 59 -2.37 13.49 12.07
C PRO A 59 -3.34 14.51 12.68
N VAL A 60 -4.59 14.53 12.20
CA VAL A 60 -5.67 15.31 12.82
C VAL A 60 -5.97 14.79 14.23
N ASP A 61 -5.79 13.49 14.45
CA ASP A 61 -5.93 12.80 15.71
C ASP A 61 -4.77 11.81 15.95
N GLY A 62 -4.21 11.80 17.17
CA GLY A 62 -3.10 10.90 17.52
C GLY A 62 -1.78 11.63 17.73
N ARG A 63 -0.67 10.94 17.48
CA ARG A 63 0.69 11.42 17.76
C ARG A 63 1.46 11.63 16.47
N ASP A 64 2.37 12.60 16.48
CA ASP A 64 3.30 12.80 15.38
C ASP A 64 4.16 11.57 15.15
N GLU A 65 4.32 11.21 13.87
CA GLU A 65 5.08 10.06 13.42
C GLU A 65 6.25 10.50 12.55
N HIS A 66 7.42 9.91 12.78
CA HIS A 66 8.64 10.20 12.04
C HIS A 66 8.87 9.17 10.94
N TYR A 67 9.10 9.66 9.73
CA TYR A 67 9.34 8.86 8.55
C TYR A 67 10.66 9.26 7.89
N THR A 68 11.34 8.28 7.33
CA THR A 68 12.51 8.46 6.46
C THR A 68 12.15 8.01 5.07
N GLY A 69 12.51 8.80 4.07
CA GLY A 69 12.27 8.47 2.67
C GLY A 69 13.45 8.87 1.80
N GLU A 70 13.40 8.45 0.55
CA GLU A 70 14.38 8.79 -0.47
C GLU A 70 13.66 9.48 -1.64
N LEU A 71 14.12 10.68 -2.03
CA LEU A 71 13.61 11.43 -3.17
C LEU A 71 14.51 11.20 -4.39
N SER A 72 14.03 10.39 -5.32
CA SER A 72 14.64 10.27 -6.65
C SER A 72 14.00 11.25 -7.64
N ARG A 73 14.81 12.16 -8.21
CA ARG A 73 14.43 13.07 -9.30
C ARG A 73 15.07 12.60 -10.60
N TYR A 74 14.26 12.47 -11.65
CA TYR A 74 14.70 12.13 -13.00
C TYR A 74 14.17 13.19 -13.97
N GLY A 75 15.05 13.78 -14.77
CA GLY A 75 14.64 14.78 -15.75
C GLY A 75 15.86 15.34 -16.47
N ILE A 76 15.74 15.54 -17.79
CA ILE A 76 16.72 16.26 -18.59
C ILE A 76 16.18 17.69 -18.67
N GLU A 77 16.89 18.68 -18.10
CA GLU A 77 16.60 20.08 -18.42
C GLU A 77 16.94 20.30 -19.91
N LEU A 78 15.94 20.25 -20.79
CA LEU A 78 16.02 20.97 -22.04
C LEU A 78 15.62 22.41 -21.70
N GLY A 79 16.63 23.26 -21.51
CA GLY A 79 16.45 24.68 -21.22
C GLY A 79 15.64 25.41 -22.28
#